data_AF-A0A257GU81-F1
#
_entry.id   AF-A0A257GU81-F1
#
_cell.length_a   1.000
_cell.length_b   1.000
_cell.length_c   1.000
_cell.angle_alpha   90.00
_cell.angle_beta   90.00
_cell.angle_gamma   90.00
#
_symmetry.space_group_name_H-M   'P 1'
#
loop_
_entity.id
_entity.type
_entity.pdbx_description
1 polymer ?
#
loop_
_entity_poly.entity_id
_entity_poly.type
_entity_poly.pdbx_seq_one_letter_code
_entity_poly.pdbx_strand_id
1 'polypeptide(L)'
;VDPPKLLKGQQELYNALTQHGIDVFVVSAASEELVRMVLADPKYGYNVKPENVIGVSLLLKNRDTGDITTARKLIAETRYQPAELLHHELTHTLWAPMPWYEGKQAAIHTYIHPWKKPILVAGDTPHSDGPMLFRGPDLAQGALRLFVSRSDHALQTINAMRVAHGDSQAEHGLPVTAHDNWVVVTPDQIQ
;
A
#
# COMPACT_ATOMS: atom_id res chain seq x y z
N VAL A 1 -23.09 5.72 -5.05
CA VAL A 1 -21.67 5.62 -4.66
C VAL A 1 -21.09 7.00 -4.83
N ASP A 2 -20.60 7.60 -3.74
CA ASP A 2 -19.98 8.93 -3.82
C ASP A 2 -18.55 8.80 -4.37
N PRO A 3 -18.08 9.77 -5.16
CA PRO A 3 -16.71 9.76 -5.63
C PRO A 3 -15.74 9.85 -4.43
N PRO A 4 -14.57 9.18 -4.49
CA PRO A 4 -13.54 9.34 -3.47
C PRO A 4 -13.16 10.82 -3.30
N LYS A 5 -13.14 11.31 -2.06
CA LYS A 5 -12.57 12.60 -1.73
C LYS A 5 -11.06 12.42 -1.57
N LEU A 6 -10.30 13.10 -2.42
CA LEU A 6 -8.84 13.06 -2.35
C LEU A 6 -8.36 13.87 -1.15
N LEU A 7 -7.35 13.37 -0.46
CA LEU A 7 -6.79 13.98 0.74
C LEU A 7 -5.57 14.82 0.36
N LYS A 8 -5.67 16.15 0.48
CA LYS A 8 -4.61 17.07 0.08
C LYS A 8 -3.30 16.81 0.83
N GLY A 9 -3.37 16.53 2.13
CA GLY A 9 -2.19 16.23 2.94
C GLY A 9 -1.44 14.98 2.45
N GLN A 10 -2.14 13.99 1.90
CA GLN A 10 -1.49 12.81 1.29
C GLN A 10 -0.86 13.14 -0.07
N GLN A 11 -1.51 13.97 -0.89
CA GLN A 11 -0.91 14.44 -2.15
C GLN A 11 0.39 15.23 -1.86
N GLU A 12 0.36 16.13 -0.89
CA GLU A 12 1.52 16.91 -0.46
C GLU A 12 2.64 15.99 0.06
N LEU A 13 2.30 15.00 0.90
CA LEU A 13 3.26 14.02 1.41
C LEU A 13 3.90 13.21 0.28
N TYR A 14 3.11 12.68 -0.67
CA TYR A 14 3.62 11.86 -1.78
C TYR A 14 4.61 12.64 -2.65
N ASN A 15 4.25 13.88 -2.99
CA ASN A 15 5.09 14.77 -3.78
C ASN A 15 6.35 15.17 -3.02
N ALA A 16 6.25 15.51 -1.74
CA ALA A 16 7.41 15.85 -0.91
C ALA A 16 8.39 14.68 -0.81
N LEU A 17 7.91 13.47 -0.51
CA LEU A 17 8.75 12.27 -0.47
C LEU A 17 9.49 12.06 -1.81
N THR A 18 8.76 12.12 -2.92
CA THR A 18 9.33 11.94 -4.26
C THR A 18 10.37 13.03 -4.61
N GLN A 19 10.09 14.29 -4.28
CA GLN A 19 11.02 15.42 -4.48
C GLN A 19 12.33 15.26 -3.68
N HIS A 20 12.26 14.59 -2.54
CA HIS A 20 13.42 14.26 -1.71
C HIS A 20 14.06 12.90 -2.08
N GLY A 21 13.71 12.32 -3.23
CA GLY A 21 14.33 11.09 -3.73
C GLY A 21 13.87 9.82 -3.02
N ILE A 22 12.74 9.87 -2.31
CA ILE A 22 12.12 8.72 -1.65
C ILE A 22 11.04 8.17 -2.58
N ASP A 23 11.23 6.95 -3.10
CA ASP A 23 10.23 6.29 -3.93
C ASP A 23 8.96 5.98 -3.11
N VAL A 24 7.81 6.37 -3.66
CA VAL A 24 6.48 6.12 -3.07
C VAL A 24 5.86 4.90 -3.73
N PHE A 25 5.38 3.97 -2.91
CA PHE A 25 4.65 2.77 -3.31
C PHE A 25 3.27 2.73 -2.67
N VAL A 26 2.31 2.13 -3.36
CA VAL A 26 0.95 1.93 -2.86
C VAL A 26 0.68 0.44 -2.78
N VAL A 27 0.22 -0.05 -1.63
CA VAL A 27 -0.19 -1.45 -1.41
C VAL A 27 -1.64 -1.48 -0.95
N SER A 28 -2.55 -1.74 -1.89
CA SER A 28 -4.00 -1.59 -1.70
C SER A 28 -4.75 -2.93 -1.75
N ALA A 29 -5.77 -3.09 -0.93
CA ALA A 29 -6.67 -4.24 -1.00
C ALA A 29 -7.71 -4.12 -2.14
N ALA A 30 -7.72 -2.99 -2.88
CA ALA A 30 -8.57 -2.78 -4.04
C ALA A 30 -7.88 -3.27 -5.34
N SER A 31 -8.64 -3.34 -6.44
CA SER A 31 -8.12 -3.70 -7.76
C SER A 31 -6.93 -2.82 -8.16
N GLU A 32 -5.82 -3.45 -8.53
CA GLU A 32 -4.58 -2.76 -8.90
C GLU A 32 -4.79 -1.75 -10.02
N GLU A 33 -5.52 -2.14 -11.08
CA GLU A 33 -5.75 -1.28 -12.23
C GLU A 33 -6.64 -0.07 -11.89
N LEU A 34 -7.67 -0.25 -11.06
CA LEU A 34 -8.55 0.84 -10.64
C LEU A 34 -7.82 1.85 -9.74
N VAL A 35 -6.98 1.36 -8.83
CA VAL A 35 -6.14 2.23 -7.98
C VAL A 35 -5.14 3.00 -8.84
N ARG A 36 -4.52 2.33 -9.83
CA ARG A 36 -3.55 2.94 -10.74
C ARG A 36 -4.18 4.07 -11.57
N MET A 37 -5.40 3.89 -12.06
CA MET A 37 -6.14 4.93 -12.80
C MET A 37 -6.33 6.24 -12.01
N VAL A 38 -6.28 6.18 -10.67
CA VAL A 38 -6.38 7.37 -9.83
C VAL A 38 -5.00 7.87 -9.41
N LEU A 39 -4.16 7.00 -8.83
CA LEU A 39 -2.94 7.46 -8.17
C LEU A 39 -1.79 7.75 -9.13
N ALA A 40 -1.80 7.14 -10.31
CA ALA A 40 -0.79 7.35 -11.34
C ALA A 40 -1.20 8.36 -12.42
N ASP A 41 -2.46 8.78 -12.45
CA ASP A 41 -2.91 9.85 -13.34
C ASP A 41 -2.57 11.22 -12.72
N PRO A 42 -1.74 12.05 -13.38
CA PRO A 42 -1.34 13.37 -12.89
C PRO A 42 -2.51 14.30 -12.57
N LYS A 43 -3.69 14.07 -13.19
CA LYS A 43 -4.91 14.82 -12.92
C LYS A 43 -5.29 14.83 -11.43
N TYR A 44 -4.98 13.75 -10.70
CA TYR A 44 -5.34 13.60 -9.29
C TYR A 44 -4.20 13.97 -8.33
N GLY A 45 -3.06 14.46 -8.83
CA GLY A 45 -2.02 15.10 -8.03
C GLY A 45 -1.15 14.19 -7.13
N TYR A 46 -1.37 12.87 -7.14
CA TYR A 46 -0.56 11.91 -6.38
C TYR A 46 0.74 11.54 -7.09
N ASN A 47 0.74 11.55 -8.43
CA ASN A 47 1.92 11.35 -9.28
C ASN A 47 2.73 10.08 -8.95
N VAL A 48 2.06 9.01 -8.50
CA VAL A 48 2.73 7.73 -8.22
C VAL A 48 3.14 7.10 -9.55
N LYS A 49 4.37 6.56 -9.64
CA LYS A 49 4.78 5.79 -10.80
C LYS A 49 3.81 4.61 -11.01
N PRO A 50 3.27 4.37 -12.23
CA PRO A 50 2.30 3.30 -12.47
C PRO A 50 2.73 1.92 -11.96
N GLU A 51 4.01 1.59 -12.08
CA GLU A 51 4.64 0.35 -11.62
C GLU A 51 4.69 0.21 -10.08
N ASN A 52 4.67 1.32 -9.36
CA ASN A 52 4.69 1.38 -7.89
C ASN A 52 3.29 1.24 -7.26
N VAL A 53 2.23 1.18 -8.08
CA VAL A 53 0.88 0.87 -7.62
C VAL A 53 0.67 -0.63 -7.61
N ILE A 54 0.54 -1.20 -6.41
CA ILE A 54 0.34 -2.62 -6.14
C ILE A 54 -1.05 -2.79 -5.53
N GLY A 55 -1.85 -3.67 -6.13
CA GLY A 55 -3.19 -3.96 -5.65
C GLY A 55 -3.60 -5.40 -5.92
N VAL A 56 -4.87 -5.71 -5.69
CA VAL A 56 -5.44 -7.00 -6.05
C VAL A 56 -5.36 -7.12 -7.57
N SER A 57 -4.45 -7.99 -8.01
CA SER A 57 -4.21 -8.26 -9.42
C SER A 57 -5.11 -9.40 -9.90
N LEU A 58 -5.69 -9.20 -11.07
CA LEU A 58 -6.43 -10.21 -11.81
C LEU A 58 -5.69 -10.49 -13.12
N LEU A 59 -5.80 -11.71 -13.65
CA LEU A 59 -5.31 -12.01 -14.98
C LEU A 59 -6.03 -11.11 -15.98
N LEU A 60 -5.24 -10.52 -16.87
CA LEU A 60 -5.69 -9.69 -17.97
C LEU A 60 -5.61 -10.51 -19.25
N LYS A 61 -6.70 -10.51 -20.01
CA LYS A 61 -6.79 -11.24 -21.28
C LYS A 61 -6.79 -10.28 -22.46
N ASN A 62 -5.87 -10.46 -23.39
CA ASN A 62 -5.96 -9.79 -24.69
C ASN A 62 -7.19 -10.35 -25.44
N ARG A 63 -8.10 -9.47 -25.85
CA ARG A 63 -9.37 -9.89 -26.50
C ARG A 63 -9.17 -10.45 -27.89
N ASP A 64 -8.14 -9.99 -28.60
CA ASP A 64 -7.87 -10.36 -29.99
C ASP A 64 -7.07 -11.67 -30.07
N THR A 65 -6.05 -11.83 -29.22
CA THR A 65 -5.15 -12.99 -29.26
C THR A 65 -5.51 -14.07 -28.24
N GLY A 66 -6.22 -13.72 -27.17
CA GLY A 66 -6.49 -14.59 -26.03
C GLY A 66 -5.34 -14.72 -25.04
N ASP A 67 -4.22 -14.03 -25.26
CA ASP A 67 -3.05 -14.07 -24.38
C ASP A 67 -3.36 -13.57 -22.97
N ILE A 68 -2.70 -14.16 -21.98
CA ILE A 68 -2.91 -13.87 -20.56
C ILE A 68 -1.67 -13.23 -19.94
N THR A 69 -1.86 -12.12 -19.23
CA THR A 69 -0.81 -11.39 -18.54
C THR A 69 -1.31 -10.70 -17.27
N THR A 70 -0.43 -9.96 -16.59
CA THR A 70 -0.77 -8.97 -15.54
C THR A 70 0.21 -7.82 -15.63
N ALA A 71 -0.14 -6.65 -15.08
CA ALA A 71 0.84 -5.57 -14.92
C ALA A 71 2.06 -6.04 -14.11
N ARG A 72 1.85 -6.78 -13.00
CA ARG A 72 2.93 -7.35 -12.18
C ARG A 72 3.90 -8.22 -12.97
N LYS A 73 3.39 -9.09 -13.86
CA LYS A 73 4.22 -9.94 -14.73
C LYS A 73 5.06 -9.09 -15.68
N LEU A 74 4.44 -8.13 -16.37
CA LEU A 74 5.16 -7.27 -17.32
C LEU A 74 6.21 -6.38 -16.64
N ILE A 75 5.94 -5.93 -15.41
CA ILE A 75 6.90 -5.13 -14.62
C ILE A 75 8.11 -6.00 -14.26
N ALA A 76 7.88 -7.23 -13.78
CA ALA A 76 8.97 -8.17 -13.47
C ALA A 76 9.81 -8.53 -14.71
N GLU A 77 9.19 -8.57 -15.89
CA GLU A 77 9.86 -8.80 -17.18
C GLU A 77 10.47 -7.53 -17.79
N THR A 78 10.39 -6.36 -17.13
CA THR A 78 10.87 -5.06 -17.66
C THR A 78 10.23 -4.65 -19.00
N ARG A 79 8.99 -5.09 -19.23
CA ARG A 79 8.22 -4.87 -20.47
C ARG A 79 6.94 -4.05 -20.26
N TYR A 80 6.75 -3.52 -19.05
CA TYR A 80 5.51 -2.85 -18.69
C TYR A 80 5.34 -1.52 -19.42
N GLN A 81 4.32 -1.47 -20.27
CA GLN A 81 3.82 -0.24 -20.89
C GLN A 81 2.32 -0.11 -20.55
N PRO A 82 1.90 0.84 -19.69
CA PRO A 82 0.51 0.95 -19.26
C PRO A 82 -0.51 1.02 -20.40
N ALA A 83 -0.15 1.68 -21.50
CA ALA A 83 -1.01 1.85 -22.67
C ALA A 83 -1.39 0.52 -23.35
N GLU A 84 -0.51 -0.49 -23.31
CA GLU A 84 -0.77 -1.80 -23.94
C GLU A 84 -1.88 -2.58 -23.21
N LEU A 85 -2.11 -2.30 -21.93
CA LEU A 85 -3.11 -3.01 -21.12
C LEU A 85 -4.51 -2.40 -21.18
N LEU A 86 -4.69 -1.20 -21.75
CA LEU A 86 -5.97 -0.46 -21.73
C LEU A 86 -7.14 -1.22 -22.37
N HIS A 87 -6.86 -2.07 -23.37
CA HIS A 87 -7.88 -2.84 -24.09
C HIS A 87 -8.01 -4.29 -23.60
N HIS A 88 -7.19 -4.70 -22.63
CA HIS A 88 -7.29 -6.04 -22.07
C HIS A 88 -8.55 -6.20 -21.23
N GLU A 89 -9.15 -7.37 -21.29
CA GLU A 89 -10.26 -7.76 -20.45
C GLU A 89 -9.77 -8.13 -19.05
N LEU A 90 -10.39 -7.54 -18.03
CA LEU A 90 -10.22 -7.96 -16.64
C LEU A 90 -10.95 -9.29 -16.43
N THR A 91 -10.22 -10.35 -16.11
CA THR A 91 -10.82 -11.66 -15.82
C THR A 91 -11.16 -11.81 -14.32
N HIS A 92 -11.73 -12.95 -13.94
CA HIS A 92 -12.04 -13.29 -12.54
C HIS A 92 -10.91 -14.11 -11.86
N THR A 93 -9.79 -14.36 -12.54
CA THR A 93 -8.71 -15.18 -11.98
C THR A 93 -7.72 -14.33 -11.22
N LEU A 94 -7.52 -14.62 -9.93
CA LEU A 94 -6.64 -13.88 -9.03
C LEU A 94 -5.16 -14.16 -9.31
N TRP A 95 -4.32 -13.14 -9.07
CA TRP A 95 -2.87 -13.23 -9.09
C TRP A 95 -2.29 -12.91 -7.70
N ALA A 96 -1.41 -13.77 -7.20
CA ALA A 96 -0.81 -13.64 -5.87
C ALA A 96 0.49 -12.80 -5.88
N PRO A 97 0.90 -12.23 -4.72
CA PRO A 97 0.18 -12.16 -3.45
C PRO A 97 -1.08 -11.30 -3.53
N MET A 98 -2.07 -11.58 -2.68
CA MET A 98 -3.30 -10.78 -2.55
C MET A 98 -3.10 -9.70 -1.48
N PRO A 99 -2.94 -8.40 -1.83
CA PRO A 99 -2.47 -7.35 -0.91
C PRO A 99 -3.55 -6.84 0.06
N TRP A 100 -4.09 -7.75 0.86
CA TRP A 100 -4.88 -7.49 2.05
C TRP A 100 -4.28 -8.26 3.23
N TYR A 101 -4.47 -7.77 4.46
CA TYR A 101 -3.93 -8.41 5.66
C TYR A 101 -2.43 -8.74 5.49
N GLU A 102 -2.02 -9.98 5.79
CA GLU A 102 -0.64 -10.47 5.63
C GLU A 102 -0.12 -10.38 4.19
N GLY A 103 -1.02 -10.42 3.20
CA GLY A 103 -0.64 -10.29 1.81
C GLY A 103 -0.11 -8.91 1.46
N LYS A 104 -0.40 -7.86 2.25
CA LYS A 104 0.27 -6.56 2.11
C LYS A 104 1.76 -6.66 2.45
N GLN A 105 2.09 -7.35 3.53
CA GLN A 105 3.48 -7.58 3.92
C GLN A 105 4.20 -8.47 2.89
N ALA A 106 3.51 -9.50 2.38
CA ALA A 106 4.03 -10.32 1.30
C ALA A 106 4.28 -9.49 0.02
N ALA A 107 3.38 -8.57 -0.34
CA ALA A 107 3.54 -7.70 -1.49
C ALA A 107 4.76 -6.76 -1.37
N ILE A 108 5.03 -6.22 -0.18
CA ILE A 108 6.25 -5.42 0.07
C ILE A 108 7.50 -6.27 -0.19
N HIS A 109 7.55 -7.48 0.36
CA HIS A 109 8.68 -8.39 0.17
C HIS A 109 8.88 -8.79 -1.30
N THR A 110 7.79 -9.10 -2.01
CA THR A 110 7.82 -9.60 -3.38
C THR A 110 8.07 -8.52 -4.42
N TYR A 111 7.41 -7.36 -4.28
CA TYR A 111 7.34 -6.34 -5.35
C TYR A 111 8.14 -5.08 -5.09
N ILE A 112 8.56 -4.81 -3.84
CA ILE A 112 9.31 -3.61 -3.49
C ILE A 112 10.77 -3.98 -3.20
N HIS A 113 11.00 -4.75 -2.13
CA HIS A 113 12.34 -5.26 -1.83
C HIS A 113 12.28 -6.41 -0.82
N PRO A 114 13.07 -7.47 -0.99
CA PRO A 114 13.08 -8.61 -0.07
C PRO A 114 13.72 -8.32 1.31
N TRP A 115 14.35 -7.17 1.51
CA TRP A 115 15.24 -6.91 2.66
C TRP A 115 15.18 -5.48 3.16
N LYS A 116 15.22 -4.49 2.24
CA LYS A 116 15.02 -3.09 2.60
C LYS A 116 13.59 -2.91 3.09
N LYS A 117 13.48 -2.33 4.27
CA LYS A 117 12.21 -2.03 4.91
C LYS A 117 11.78 -0.60 4.58
N PRO A 118 10.47 -0.33 4.46
CA PRO A 118 9.96 1.03 4.26
C PRO A 118 10.34 1.94 5.43
N ILE A 119 10.70 3.19 5.13
CA ILE A 119 10.95 4.22 6.14
C ILE A 119 9.64 4.87 6.64
N LEU A 120 8.54 4.68 5.93
CA LEU A 120 7.20 5.11 6.32
C LEU A 120 6.19 4.09 5.79
N VAL A 121 5.25 3.64 6.64
CA VAL A 121 4.07 2.90 6.20
C VAL A 121 2.82 3.64 6.65
N ALA A 122 1.87 3.82 5.72
CA ALA A 122 0.59 4.46 5.98
C ALA A 122 -0.56 3.47 5.84
N GLY A 123 -1.57 3.58 6.72
CA GLY A 123 -2.79 2.77 6.66
C GLY A 123 -3.94 3.38 7.44
N ASP A 124 -5.13 2.81 7.30
CA ASP A 124 -6.38 3.31 7.89
C ASP A 124 -7.28 2.19 8.45
N THR A 125 -7.06 0.94 8.00
CA THR A 125 -7.87 -0.22 8.34
C THR A 125 -7.05 -1.16 9.23
N PRO A 126 -7.31 -1.21 10.56
CA PRO A 126 -6.44 -1.88 11.53
C PRO A 126 -6.06 -3.32 11.16
N HIS A 127 -7.02 -4.18 10.80
CA HIS A 127 -6.71 -5.58 10.49
C HIS A 127 -6.04 -5.77 9.13
N SER A 128 -6.46 -5.02 8.10
CA SER A 128 -5.91 -5.18 6.74
C SER A 128 -4.51 -4.56 6.61
N ASP A 129 -4.30 -3.41 7.24
CA ASP A 129 -3.02 -2.67 7.19
C ASP A 129 -2.08 -3.05 8.32
N GLY A 130 -2.60 -3.64 9.41
CA GLY A 130 -1.86 -4.01 10.60
C GLY A 130 -0.56 -4.75 10.30
N PRO A 131 -0.56 -5.83 9.50
CA PRO A 131 0.67 -6.56 9.20
C PRO A 131 1.79 -5.68 8.61
N MET A 132 1.48 -4.84 7.62
CA MET A 132 2.49 -3.93 7.07
C MET A 132 2.84 -2.79 8.02
N LEU A 133 1.90 -2.28 8.83
CA LEU A 133 2.17 -1.23 9.82
C LEU A 133 3.09 -1.72 10.94
N PHE A 134 2.81 -2.89 11.51
CA PHE A 134 3.57 -3.41 12.65
C PHE A 134 4.91 -4.01 12.25
N ARG A 135 5.00 -4.67 11.07
CA ARG A 135 6.18 -5.46 10.67
C ARG A 135 6.94 -4.92 9.47
N GLY A 136 6.38 -3.98 8.72
CA GLY A 136 7.03 -3.34 7.58
C GLY A 136 8.16 -2.38 7.98
N PRO A 137 7.87 -1.29 8.73
CA PRO A 137 8.82 -0.20 8.98
C PRO A 137 10.13 -0.62 9.66
N ASP A 138 11.24 0.03 9.31
CA ASP A 138 12.53 -0.10 10.01
C ASP A 138 12.67 0.87 11.18
N LEU A 139 12.05 0.54 12.32
CA LEU A 139 12.06 1.45 13.46
C LEU A 139 13.43 1.65 14.11
N ALA A 140 14.33 0.67 14.00
CA ALA A 140 15.69 0.82 14.51
C ALA A 140 16.44 1.95 13.78
N GLN A 141 16.00 2.29 12.56
CA GLN A 141 16.52 3.39 11.75
C GLN A 141 15.58 4.62 11.73
N GLY A 142 14.62 4.69 12.66
CA GLY A 142 13.74 5.85 12.81
C GLY A 142 12.55 5.89 11.84
N ALA A 143 12.16 4.76 11.25
CA ALA A 143 10.98 4.72 10.37
C ALA A 143 9.69 5.13 11.10
N LEU A 144 8.72 5.61 10.35
CA LEU A 144 7.44 6.12 10.85
C LEU A 144 6.26 5.21 10.48
N ARG A 145 5.20 5.31 11.28
CA ARG A 145 3.89 4.73 11.01
C ARG A 145 2.86 5.83 10.96
N LEU A 146 2.22 6.00 9.80
CA LEU A 146 1.11 6.93 9.65
C LEU A 146 -0.21 6.17 9.72
N PHE A 147 -1.06 6.52 10.67
CA PHE A 147 -2.41 5.96 10.77
C PHE A 147 -3.46 7.04 10.55
N VAL A 148 -4.28 6.87 9.51
CA VAL A 148 -5.43 7.75 9.24
C VAL A 148 -6.66 7.17 9.92
N SER A 149 -7.02 7.72 11.07
CA SER A 149 -8.16 7.27 11.85
C SER A 149 -9.46 7.77 11.23
N ARG A 150 -10.21 6.86 10.60
CA ARG A 150 -11.52 7.16 9.99
C ARG A 150 -12.68 7.12 10.99
N SER A 151 -12.46 6.61 12.20
CA SER A 151 -13.46 6.53 13.26
C SER A 151 -12.82 6.23 14.61
N ASP A 152 -13.53 6.53 15.70
CA ASP A 152 -13.09 6.19 17.07
C ASP A 152 -12.90 4.68 17.23
N HIS A 153 -13.76 3.87 16.61
CA HIS A 153 -13.61 2.41 16.60
C HIS A 153 -12.29 1.99 15.96
N ALA A 154 -11.93 2.53 14.79
CA ALA A 154 -10.66 2.20 14.14
C ALA A 154 -9.45 2.59 15.01
N LEU A 155 -9.52 3.75 15.68
CA LEU A 155 -8.48 4.20 16.61
C LEU A 155 -8.36 3.27 17.82
N GLN A 156 -9.48 2.88 18.43
CA GLN A 156 -9.49 1.95 19.56
C GLN A 156 -8.92 0.60 19.16
N THR A 157 -9.30 0.06 17.99
CA THR A 157 -8.79 -1.21 17.49
C THR A 157 -7.27 -1.15 17.26
N ILE A 158 -6.74 -0.12 16.59
CA ILE A 158 -5.30 -0.05 16.34
C ILE A 158 -4.51 0.11 17.65
N ASN A 159 -5.05 0.86 18.64
CA ASN A 159 -4.41 1.00 19.94
C ASN A 159 -4.40 -0.32 20.73
N ALA A 160 -5.49 -1.08 20.70
CA ALA A 160 -5.54 -2.43 21.29
C ALA A 160 -4.52 -3.37 20.60
N MET A 161 -4.39 -3.30 19.27
CA MET A 161 -3.39 -4.05 18.54
C MET A 161 -1.96 -3.65 18.92
N ARG A 162 -1.67 -2.36 19.16
CA ARG A 162 -0.34 -1.92 19.63
C ARG A 162 0.03 -2.58 20.95
N VAL A 163 -0.91 -2.64 21.90
CA VAL A 163 -0.71 -3.33 23.19
C VAL A 163 -0.47 -4.82 22.96
N ALA A 164 -1.36 -5.50 22.26
CA ALA A 164 -1.24 -6.94 22.02
C ALA A 164 0.06 -7.32 21.29
N HIS A 165 0.48 -6.54 20.29
CA HIS A 165 1.75 -6.76 19.60
C HIS A 165 2.96 -6.44 20.49
N GLY A 166 2.88 -5.41 21.33
CA GLY A 166 3.93 -5.07 22.28
C GLY A 166 4.13 -6.17 23.32
N ASP A 167 3.04 -6.68 23.90
CA ASP A 167 3.04 -7.79 24.85
C ASP A 167 3.63 -9.06 24.21
N SER A 168 3.20 -9.37 22.98
CA SER A 168 3.73 -10.52 22.23
C SER A 168 5.22 -10.36 21.90
N GLN A 169 5.68 -9.16 21.52
CA GLN A 169 7.10 -8.90 21.30
C GLN A 169 7.91 -9.13 22.58
N ALA A 170 7.43 -8.63 23.71
CA ALA A 170 8.08 -8.79 25.01
C ALA A 170 8.14 -10.27 25.44
N GLU A 171 7.03 -11.00 25.32
CA GLU A 171 6.92 -12.43 25.65
C GLU A 171 7.93 -13.28 24.87
N HIS A 172 8.20 -12.90 23.61
CA HIS A 172 9.11 -13.64 22.73
C HIS A 172 10.54 -13.07 22.73
N GLY A 173 10.89 -12.17 23.65
CA GLY A 173 12.23 -11.59 23.76
C GLY A 173 12.66 -10.74 22.57
N LEU A 174 11.70 -10.21 21.81
CA LEU A 174 11.94 -9.28 20.71
C LEU A 174 11.97 -7.85 21.25
N PRO A 175 12.65 -6.92 20.56
CA PRO A 175 12.49 -5.49 20.83
C PRO A 175 11.00 -5.11 20.77
N VAL A 176 10.50 -4.49 21.84
CA VAL A 176 9.13 -3.99 21.92
C VAL A 176 9.06 -2.69 21.17
N THR A 177 8.45 -2.73 20.00
CA THR A 177 8.43 -1.60 19.07
C THR A 177 7.04 -1.29 18.52
N ALA A 178 6.02 -2.02 18.96
CA ALA A 178 4.64 -1.86 18.52
C ALA A 178 4.06 -0.47 18.87
N HIS A 179 4.62 0.21 19.87
CA HIS A 179 4.17 1.53 20.35
C HIS A 179 4.88 2.71 19.69
N ASP A 180 5.95 2.46 18.94
CA ASP A 180 6.88 3.52 18.54
C ASP A 180 6.48 4.21 17.23
N ASN A 181 6.88 5.49 17.12
CA ASN A 181 6.90 6.28 15.89
C ASN A 181 5.56 6.37 15.14
N TRP A 182 4.45 6.43 15.88
CA TRP A 182 3.13 6.62 15.30
C TRP A 182 2.78 8.09 15.13
N VAL A 183 2.41 8.46 13.91
CA VAL A 183 1.70 9.69 13.57
C VAL A 183 0.25 9.31 13.31
N VAL A 184 -0.68 9.85 14.09
CA VAL A 184 -2.11 9.57 13.96
C VAL A 184 -2.83 10.84 13.57
N VAL A 185 -3.60 10.78 12.49
CA VAL A 185 -4.38 11.92 11.97
C VAL A 185 -5.79 11.47 11.62
N THR A 186 -6.74 12.40 11.56
CA THR A 186 -8.08 12.18 10.99
C THR A 186 -8.14 12.65 9.54
N PRO A 187 -9.08 12.18 8.70
CA PRO A 187 -9.26 12.68 7.35
C PRO A 187 -9.37 14.21 7.28
N ASP A 188 -10.13 14.83 8.20
CA ASP A 188 -10.32 16.28 8.23
C ASP A 188 -9.03 17.07 8.47
N GLN A 189 -8.06 16.51 9.19
CA GLN A 189 -6.76 17.14 9.43
C GLN A 189 -5.85 17.16 8.19
N ILE A 190 -6.15 16.33 7.19
CA ILE A 190 -5.34 16.15 5.97
C ILE A 190 -6.17 16.30 4.69
N GLN A 191 -7.35 16.91 4.79
CA GLN A 191 -8.29 17.08 3.68
C GLN A 191 -7.82 18.12 2.67
#